data_AF-A0A953E682-F1
#
_entry.id   AF-A0A953E682-F1
#
_cell.length_a   1.000
_cell.length_b   1.000
_cell.length_c   1.000
_cell.angle_alpha   90.00
_cell.angle_beta   90.00
_cell.angle_gamma   90.00
#
_symmetry.space_group_name_H-M   'P 1'
#
loop_
_entity.id
_entity.type
_entity.pdbx_description
1 polymer ?
#
loop_
_entity_poly.entity_id
_entity_poly.type
_entity_poly.pdbx_seq_one_letter_code
_entity_poly.pdbx_strand_id
1 'polypeptide(L)'
;MLPLVGIGGGVLAGLAIARQTDRPFAGVAAGATVDLLIESVTELPFLLAGLAVFALIAPGTLPLSHLGALVLPLALATALAVPVRLGVGREAALRLLRRIGFDGALRRLHESLAVVNSGTGPMAQAAAWHLLAWTLGAAEAWTILAVLGTPVSLAEAYVIESLGMAARSLGFVLPAGLGAQEVGLAAVGVALGVPLQEAIAMAMLKRLREVLMNVPGLVAWQRTERRAAAASGGC
;
A
#
# COMPACT_ATOMS: atom_id res chain seq x y z
N MET A 1 0.72 -3.33 -10.53
CA MET A 1 2.07 -3.80 -10.14
C MET A 1 1.95 -5.25 -9.72
N LEU A 2 2.75 -6.17 -10.27
CA LEU A 2 2.79 -7.57 -9.81
C LEU A 2 2.99 -7.56 -8.28
N PRO A 3 2.29 -8.42 -7.52
CA PRO A 3 2.67 -8.69 -6.12
C PRO A 3 4.15 -9.10 -6.02
N LEU A 4 4.68 -9.75 -7.06
CA LEU A 4 6.11 -10.04 -7.22
C LEU A 4 7.01 -8.87 -7.67
N VAL A 5 6.48 -7.78 -8.27
CA VAL A 5 7.27 -6.59 -8.66
C VAL A 5 7.25 -5.50 -7.60
N GLY A 6 6.22 -5.43 -6.74
CA GLY A 6 6.31 -4.66 -5.49
C GLY A 6 7.40 -5.23 -4.57
N ILE A 7 7.41 -6.56 -4.41
CA ILE A 7 8.46 -7.29 -3.70
C ILE A 7 9.79 -7.24 -4.48
N GLY A 8 9.76 -7.38 -5.81
CA GLY A 8 10.95 -7.37 -6.67
C GLY A 8 11.65 -6.01 -6.74
N GLY A 9 10.91 -4.90 -6.79
CA GLY A 9 11.48 -3.55 -6.83
C GLY A 9 12.18 -3.17 -5.52
N GLY A 10 11.55 -3.46 -4.37
CA GLY A 10 12.15 -3.26 -3.05
C GLY A 10 13.36 -4.17 -2.79
N VAL A 11 13.29 -5.44 -3.24
CA VAL A 11 14.41 -6.39 -3.12
C VAL A 11 15.55 -6.06 -4.09
N LEU A 12 15.27 -5.61 -5.32
CA LEU A 12 16.29 -5.22 -6.30
C LEU A 12 16.95 -3.88 -5.94
N ALA A 13 16.16 -2.89 -5.53
CA ALA A 13 16.70 -1.66 -4.93
C ALA A 13 17.49 -1.99 -3.67
N GLY A 14 17.01 -2.95 -2.88
CA GLY A 14 17.69 -3.43 -1.69
C GLY A 14 19.01 -4.14 -1.97
N LEU A 15 19.09 -4.95 -3.03
CA LEU A 15 20.31 -5.55 -3.56
C LEU A 15 21.29 -4.48 -4.05
N ALA A 16 20.80 -3.46 -4.73
CA ALA A 16 21.61 -2.36 -5.24
C ALA A 16 22.18 -1.51 -4.10
N ILE A 17 21.39 -1.26 -3.05
CA ILE A 17 21.82 -0.56 -1.83
C ILE A 17 22.80 -1.43 -1.04
N ALA A 18 22.52 -2.73 -0.83
CA ALA A 18 23.44 -3.64 -0.14
C ALA A 18 24.79 -3.82 -0.86
N ARG A 19 24.86 -3.53 -2.16
CA ARG A 19 26.11 -3.55 -2.94
C ARG A 19 26.83 -2.20 -2.98
N GLN A 20 26.12 -1.09 -2.79
CA GLN A 20 26.68 0.27 -2.82
C GLN A 20 26.98 0.82 -1.41
N THR A 21 26.32 0.26 -0.40
CA THR A 21 26.60 0.49 1.02
C THR A 21 27.19 -0.79 1.57
N ASP A 22 28.14 -0.70 2.51
CA ASP A 22 28.77 -1.84 3.20
C ASP A 22 27.81 -2.58 4.15
N ARG A 23 26.50 -2.58 3.83
CA ARG A 23 25.41 -3.12 4.64
C ARG A 23 25.06 -4.53 4.16
N PRO A 24 24.93 -5.50 5.08
CA PRO A 24 24.62 -6.87 4.71
C PRO A 24 23.25 -6.96 4.02
N PHE A 25 23.18 -7.71 2.91
CA PHE A 25 21.96 -7.94 2.12
C PHE A 25 20.77 -8.40 2.98
N ALA A 26 21.05 -9.22 4.00
CA ALA A 26 20.06 -9.67 4.98
C ALA A 26 19.34 -8.50 5.67
N GLY A 27 20.05 -7.41 6.01
CA GLY A 27 19.46 -6.23 6.63
C GLY A 27 18.58 -5.42 5.69
N VAL A 28 18.90 -5.40 4.40
CA VAL A 28 18.10 -4.65 3.41
C VAL A 28 16.84 -5.41 3.01
N ALA A 29 16.94 -6.74 2.83
CA ALA A 29 15.77 -7.60 2.60
C ALA A 29 14.82 -7.63 3.82
N ALA A 30 15.38 -7.65 5.03
CA ALA A 30 14.60 -7.53 6.26
C ALA A 30 13.91 -6.15 6.36
N GLY A 31 14.60 -5.06 6.00
CA GLY A 31 14.02 -3.72 5.97
C GLY A 31 12.83 -3.61 5.01
N ALA A 32 12.96 -4.13 3.79
CA ALA A 32 11.87 -4.18 2.82
C ALA A 32 10.68 -5.03 3.30
N THR A 33 10.96 -6.13 4.01
CA THR A 33 9.92 -6.97 4.62
C THR A 33 9.18 -6.22 5.72
N VAL A 34 9.91 -5.50 6.58
CA VAL A 34 9.30 -4.65 7.63
C VAL A 34 8.45 -3.56 6.99
N ASP A 35 8.93 -2.92 5.93
CA ASP A 35 8.19 -1.86 5.22
C ASP A 35 6.88 -2.39 4.61
N LEU A 36 6.91 -3.54 3.93
CA LEU A 36 5.70 -4.18 3.38
C LEU A 36 4.68 -4.54 4.46
N LEU A 37 5.15 -4.93 5.65
CA LEU A 37 4.27 -5.20 6.79
C LEU A 37 3.64 -3.91 7.34
N ILE A 38 4.40 -2.81 7.39
CA ILE A 38 3.90 -1.49 7.80
C ILE A 38 2.89 -0.96 6.77
N GLU A 39 3.18 -1.11 5.48
CA GLU A 39 2.27 -0.81 4.37
C GLU A 39 0.93 -1.54 4.60
N SER A 40 0.97 -2.86 4.74
CA SER A 40 -0.23 -3.69 4.95
C SER A 40 -1.03 -3.27 6.21
N VAL A 41 -0.34 -2.93 7.29
CA VAL A 41 -0.97 -2.50 8.56
C VAL A 41 -1.61 -1.11 8.43
N THR A 42 -1.07 -0.23 7.59
CA THR A 42 -1.61 1.12 7.37
C THR A 42 -2.65 1.19 6.26
N GLU A 43 -2.61 0.28 5.28
CA GLU A 43 -3.60 0.15 4.21
C GLU A 43 -4.97 -0.25 4.77
N LEU A 44 -5.00 -1.24 5.69
CA LEU A 44 -6.24 -1.71 6.31
C LEU A 44 -7.12 -0.60 6.90
N PRO A 45 -6.64 0.25 7.83
CA PRO A 45 -7.46 1.32 8.38
C PRO A 45 -7.89 2.35 7.33
N PHE A 46 -7.06 2.62 6.31
CA PHE A 46 -7.39 3.53 5.22
C PHE A 46 -8.54 2.97 4.35
N LEU A 47 -8.45 1.70 3.97
CA LEU A 47 -9.49 0.98 3.24
C LEU A 47 -10.82 0.96 4.02
N LEU A 48 -10.76 0.65 5.31
CA LEU A 48 -11.94 0.49 6.16
C LEU A 48 -12.63 1.83 6.44
N ALA A 49 -11.86 2.89 6.65
CA ALA A 49 -12.39 4.25 6.73
C ALA A 49 -13.07 4.64 5.41
N GLY A 50 -12.47 4.28 4.27
CA GLY A 50 -13.06 4.52 2.95
C GLY A 50 -14.39 3.82 2.75
N LEU A 51 -14.44 2.54 3.10
CA LEU A 51 -15.67 1.75 3.03
C LEU A 51 -16.75 2.26 4.02
N ALA A 52 -16.36 2.78 5.18
CA ALA A 52 -17.28 3.44 6.11
C ALA A 52 -17.85 4.74 5.52
N VAL A 53 -17.00 5.58 4.90
CA VAL A 53 -17.44 6.79 4.18
C VAL A 53 -18.37 6.43 3.03
N PHE A 54 -18.04 5.39 2.25
CA PHE A 54 -18.88 4.91 1.15
C PHE A 54 -20.29 4.53 1.60
N ALA A 55 -20.40 3.80 2.72
CA ALA A 55 -21.69 3.43 3.30
C ALA A 55 -22.53 4.64 3.73
N LEU A 56 -21.89 5.76 4.10
CA LEU A 56 -22.57 7.00 4.48
C LEU A 56 -23.02 7.83 3.27
N ILE A 57 -22.24 7.86 2.19
CA ILE A 57 -22.51 8.72 1.02
C ILE A 57 -23.32 8.03 -0.08
N ALA A 58 -23.31 6.69 -0.16
CA ALA A 58 -24.03 5.91 -1.15
C ALA A 58 -24.97 4.85 -0.51
N PRO A 59 -25.93 5.28 0.34
CA PRO A 59 -26.82 4.36 1.05
C PRO A 59 -27.65 3.52 0.06
N GLY A 60 -27.56 2.19 0.18
CA GLY A 60 -28.33 1.24 -0.64
C GLY A 60 -27.53 0.50 -1.72
N THR A 61 -26.29 0.90 -2.00
CA THR A 61 -25.39 0.16 -2.90
C THR A 61 -24.75 -1.06 -2.22
N LEU A 62 -24.61 -1.02 -0.89
CA LEU A 62 -24.15 -2.14 -0.07
C LEU A 62 -25.30 -2.69 0.78
N PRO A 63 -25.57 -4.01 0.76
CA PRO A 63 -26.57 -4.61 1.64
C PRO A 63 -26.16 -4.41 3.10
N LEU A 64 -27.08 -3.97 3.97
CA LEU A 64 -26.84 -3.72 5.40
C LEU A 64 -26.18 -4.91 6.14
N SER A 65 -26.37 -6.14 5.65
CA SER A 65 -25.76 -7.36 6.19
C SER A 65 -24.22 -7.39 6.15
N HIS A 66 -23.59 -6.56 5.31
CA HIS A 66 -22.14 -6.48 5.17
C HIS A 66 -21.50 -5.41 6.07
N LEU A 67 -22.29 -4.56 6.73
CA LEU A 67 -21.80 -3.53 7.66
C LEU A 67 -21.16 -4.17 8.91
N GLY A 68 -21.64 -5.32 9.37
CA GLY A 68 -21.02 -6.06 10.48
C GLY A 68 -19.62 -6.62 10.14
N ALA A 69 -19.41 -7.01 8.87
CA ALA A 69 -18.10 -7.44 8.36
C ALA A 69 -17.11 -6.27 8.22
N LEU A 70 -17.60 -5.03 8.24
CA LEU A 70 -16.80 -3.81 8.16
C LEU A 70 -16.33 -3.30 9.53
N VAL A 71 -17.21 -3.39 10.54
CA VAL A 71 -16.95 -2.92 11.91
C VAL A 71 -15.87 -3.75 12.60
N LEU A 72 -15.85 -5.07 12.39
CA LEU A 72 -14.89 -5.96 13.04
C LEU A 72 -13.42 -5.68 12.66
N PRO A 73 -13.04 -5.60 11.37
CA PRO A 73 -11.67 -5.24 10.99
C PRO A 73 -11.32 -3.79 11.33
N LEU A 74 -12.28 -2.85 11.33
CA LEU A 74 -12.02 -1.44 11.69
C LEU A 74 -11.79 -1.28 13.20
N ALA A 75 -12.60 -1.96 14.02
CA ALA A 75 -12.40 -2.07 15.46
C ALA A 75 -11.10 -2.79 15.80
N LEU A 76 -10.72 -3.82 15.04
CA LEU A 76 -9.45 -4.52 15.20
C LEU A 76 -8.26 -3.62 14.81
N ALA A 77 -8.31 -2.94 13.67
CA ALA A 77 -7.25 -2.03 13.23
C ALA A 77 -7.04 -0.86 14.22
N THR A 78 -8.13 -0.25 14.70
CA THR A 78 -8.06 0.80 15.74
C THR A 78 -7.61 0.25 17.09
N ALA A 79 -8.12 -0.90 17.54
CA ALA A 79 -7.69 -1.55 18.78
C ALA A 79 -6.24 -2.04 18.76
N LEU A 80 -5.63 -2.25 17.59
CA LEU A 80 -4.21 -2.56 17.45
C LEU A 80 -3.33 -1.30 17.31
N ALA A 81 -3.82 -0.26 16.63
CA ALA A 81 -3.06 0.97 16.39
C ALA A 81 -2.95 1.87 17.64
N VAL A 82 -4.02 2.00 18.42
CA VAL A 82 -4.09 2.84 19.64
C VAL A 82 -3.09 2.38 20.73
N PRO A 83 -3.03 1.10 21.13
CA PRO A 83 -2.08 0.64 22.15
C PRO A 83 -0.62 0.69 21.69
N VAL A 84 -0.35 0.57 20.38
CA VAL A 84 1.00 0.74 19.82
C VAL A 84 1.47 2.20 19.92
N ARG A 85 0.56 3.18 19.71
CA ARG A 85 0.87 4.61 19.86
C ARG A 85 1.00 5.07 21.31
N LEU A 86 0.25 4.45 22.23
CA LEU A 86 0.23 4.85 23.64
C LEU A 86 1.19 4.05 24.53
N GLY A 87 1.82 2.99 24.00
CA GLY A 87 2.71 2.10 24.77
C GLY A 87 1.99 1.18 25.77
N VAL A 88 0.67 1.34 25.93
CA VAL A 88 -0.18 0.58 26.85
C VAL A 88 -0.87 -0.55 26.10
N GLY A 89 -0.68 -1.81 26.50
CA GLY A 89 -1.44 -2.94 25.95
C GLY A 89 -0.81 -3.67 24.75
N ARG A 90 0.48 -3.43 24.45
CA ARG A 90 1.26 -4.13 23.40
C ARG A 90 1.13 -5.65 23.48
N GLU A 91 1.21 -6.23 24.68
CA GLU A 91 1.07 -7.68 24.85
C GLU A 91 -0.35 -8.19 24.56
N ALA A 92 -1.37 -7.42 24.90
CA ALA A 92 -2.76 -7.78 24.63
C ALA A 92 -3.04 -7.73 23.11
N ALA A 93 -2.53 -6.71 22.42
CA ALA A 93 -2.56 -6.60 20.97
C ALA A 93 -1.85 -7.79 20.28
N LEU A 94 -0.65 -8.14 20.75
CA LEU A 94 0.10 -9.30 20.25
C LEU A 94 -0.62 -10.64 20.51
N ARG A 95 -1.23 -10.80 21.68
CA ARG A 95 -2.03 -12.00 22.01
C ARG A 95 -3.28 -12.11 21.12
N LEU A 96 -3.94 -11.00 20.83
CA LEU A 96 -5.10 -10.95 19.94
C LEU A 96 -4.70 -11.29 18.50
N LEU A 97 -3.63 -10.68 17.97
CA LEU A 97 -3.09 -10.99 16.64
C LEU A 97 -2.74 -12.48 16.47
N ARG A 98 -2.14 -13.10 17.50
CA ARG A 98 -1.86 -14.55 17.50
C ARG A 98 -3.12 -15.40 17.41
N ARG A 99 -4.21 -15.00 18.08
CA ARG A 99 -5.49 -15.72 18.05
C ARG A 99 -6.20 -15.65 16.69
N ILE A 100 -5.98 -14.57 15.93
CA ILE A 100 -6.62 -14.34 14.63
C ILE A 100 -5.78 -14.95 13.48
N GLY A 101 -4.66 -15.63 13.79
CA GLY A 101 -3.83 -16.34 12.80
C GLY A 101 -2.69 -15.52 12.21
N PHE A 102 -2.41 -14.32 12.73
CA PHE A 102 -1.30 -13.48 12.27
C PHE A 102 0.08 -13.86 12.86
N ASP A 103 0.19 -15.00 13.56
CA ASP A 103 1.44 -15.42 14.21
C ASP A 103 2.62 -15.57 13.22
N GLY A 104 2.36 -16.02 11.99
CA GLY A 104 3.38 -16.09 10.94
C GLY A 104 3.90 -14.71 10.50
N ALA A 105 3.02 -13.70 10.39
CA ALA A 105 3.41 -12.34 10.06
C ALA A 105 4.17 -11.68 11.21
N LEU A 106 3.73 -11.90 12.45
CA LEU A 106 4.41 -11.43 13.65
C LEU A 106 5.80 -12.05 13.81
N ARG A 107 5.97 -13.32 13.50
CA ARG A 107 7.25 -14.02 13.55
C ARG A 107 8.23 -13.48 12.51
N ARG A 108 7.79 -13.32 11.25
CA ARG A 108 8.58 -12.69 10.18
C ARG A 108 8.95 -11.25 10.52
N LEU A 109 8.03 -10.49 11.13
CA LEU A 109 8.31 -9.16 11.65
C LEU A 109 9.40 -9.21 12.72
N HIS A 110 9.30 -10.13 13.69
CA HIS A 110 10.26 -10.26 14.78
C HIS A 110 11.66 -10.65 14.27
N GLU A 111 11.73 -11.61 13.36
CA GLU A 111 12.97 -12.04 12.70
C GLU A 111 13.58 -10.90 11.90
N SER A 112 12.77 -10.16 11.13
CA SER A 112 13.26 -9.03 10.33
C SER A 112 13.70 -7.85 11.21
N LEU A 113 12.96 -7.56 12.29
CA LEU A 113 13.32 -6.53 13.28
C LEU A 113 14.60 -6.89 14.05
N ALA A 114 14.84 -8.18 14.33
CA ALA A 114 16.09 -8.62 14.96
C ALA A 114 17.31 -8.31 14.08
N VAL A 115 17.14 -8.36 12.76
CA VAL A 115 18.19 -8.00 11.79
C VAL A 115 18.28 -6.47 11.59
N VAL A 116 17.15 -5.76 11.60
CA VAL A 116 17.06 -4.32 11.28
C VAL A 116 17.27 -3.43 12.51
N ASN A 117 17.18 -3.95 13.73
CA ASN A 117 17.26 -3.23 15.01
C ASN A 117 16.58 -1.84 15.00
N SER A 118 15.38 -1.76 14.42
CA SER A 118 14.61 -0.52 14.38
C SER A 118 13.80 -0.39 15.66
N GLY A 119 14.08 0.65 16.44
CA GLY A 119 13.23 1.05 17.57
C GLY A 119 11.83 1.48 17.12
N THR A 120 10.98 1.89 18.06
CA THR A 120 9.59 2.31 17.80
C THR A 120 9.49 3.59 16.94
N GLY A 121 10.49 4.48 17.00
CA GLY A 121 10.52 5.74 16.25
C GLY A 121 10.49 5.57 14.73
N PRO A 122 11.47 4.86 14.13
CA PRO A 122 11.49 4.59 12.69
C PRO A 122 10.23 3.89 12.17
N MET A 123 9.66 2.97 12.94
CA MET A 123 8.42 2.28 12.57
C MET A 123 7.22 3.24 12.51
N ALA A 124 7.12 4.16 13.48
CA ALA A 124 6.09 5.19 13.48
C ALA A 124 6.27 6.17 12.30
N GLN A 125 7.52 6.51 11.96
CA GLN A 125 7.82 7.38 10.83
C GLN A 125 7.46 6.72 9.49
N ALA A 126 7.79 5.43 9.30
CA ALA A 126 7.39 4.69 8.12
C ALA A 126 5.85 4.62 7.99
N ALA A 127 5.14 4.33 9.09
CA ALA A 127 3.68 4.33 9.09
C ALA A 127 3.09 5.71 8.75
N ALA A 128 3.70 6.80 9.23
CA ALA A 128 3.27 8.15 8.89
C ALA A 128 3.49 8.47 7.40
N TRP A 129 4.60 8.04 6.83
CA TRP A 129 4.87 8.19 5.39
C TRP A 129 3.89 7.41 4.53
N HIS A 130 3.56 6.16 4.90
CA HIS A 130 2.53 5.39 4.22
C HIS A 130 1.17 6.09 4.27
N LEU A 131 0.72 6.50 5.46
CA LEU A 131 -0.55 7.24 5.61
C LEU A 131 -0.58 8.53 4.78
N LEU A 132 0.52 9.27 4.73
CA LEU A 132 0.64 10.48 3.92
C LEU A 132 0.63 10.15 2.42
N ALA A 133 1.26 9.06 2.00
CA ALA A 133 1.22 8.59 0.62
C ALA A 133 -0.22 8.20 0.22
N TRP A 134 -0.96 7.51 1.09
CA TRP A 134 -2.35 7.14 0.87
C TRP A 134 -3.27 8.36 0.75
N THR A 135 -3.12 9.36 1.63
CA THR A 135 -3.92 10.60 1.53
C THR A 135 -3.58 11.41 0.29
N LEU A 136 -2.30 11.47 -0.10
CA LEU A 136 -1.89 12.07 -1.37
C LEU A 136 -2.48 11.34 -2.58
N GLY A 137 -2.61 10.01 -2.53
CA GLY A 137 -3.27 9.22 -3.58
C GLY A 137 -4.74 9.62 -3.77
N ALA A 138 -5.46 9.86 -2.68
CA ALA A 138 -6.84 10.36 -2.71
C ALA A 138 -6.92 11.81 -3.23
N ALA A 139 -6.02 12.68 -2.79
CA ALA A 139 -5.93 14.06 -3.28
C ALA A 139 -5.58 14.12 -4.78
N GLU A 140 -4.76 13.19 -5.25
CA GLU A 140 -4.47 13.02 -6.67
C GLU A 140 -5.72 12.60 -7.46
N ALA A 141 -6.46 11.59 -6.99
CA ALA A 141 -7.71 11.17 -7.64
C ALA A 141 -8.72 12.32 -7.74
N TRP A 142 -8.86 13.09 -6.65
CA TRP A 142 -9.66 14.31 -6.60
C TRP A 142 -9.22 15.34 -7.65
N THR A 143 -7.91 15.61 -7.72
CA THR A 143 -7.34 16.59 -8.66
C THR A 143 -7.52 16.15 -10.10
N ILE A 144 -7.29 14.87 -10.41
CA ILE A 144 -7.44 14.33 -11.76
C ILE A 144 -8.89 14.47 -12.23
N LEU A 145 -9.86 14.08 -11.40
CA LEU A 145 -11.28 14.18 -11.75
C LEU A 145 -11.73 15.64 -11.90
N ALA A 146 -11.22 16.55 -11.07
CA ALA A 146 -11.44 17.98 -11.23
C ALA A 146 -10.92 18.50 -12.58
N VAL A 147 -9.72 18.09 -13.00
CA VAL A 147 -9.13 18.46 -14.29
C VAL A 147 -9.90 17.84 -15.48
N LEU A 148 -10.44 16.63 -15.31
CA LEU A 148 -11.29 15.97 -16.31
C LEU A 148 -12.70 16.57 -16.40
N GLY A 149 -13.02 17.61 -15.62
CA GLY A 149 -14.32 18.27 -15.65
C GLY A 149 -15.42 17.52 -14.89
N THR A 150 -15.08 16.50 -14.10
CA THR A 150 -16.00 15.76 -13.22
C THR A 150 -15.63 16.03 -11.76
N PRO A 151 -15.97 17.20 -11.19
CA PRO A 151 -15.62 17.51 -9.82
C PRO A 151 -16.33 16.56 -8.86
N VAL A 152 -15.55 15.87 -8.04
CA VAL A 152 -16.03 15.06 -6.92
C VAL A 152 -15.64 15.72 -5.61
N SER A 153 -16.35 15.40 -4.53
CA SER A 153 -15.96 15.77 -3.18
C SER A 153 -14.69 15.02 -2.75
N LEU A 154 -14.00 15.55 -1.74
CA LEU A 154 -12.85 14.86 -1.13
C LEU A 154 -13.25 13.50 -0.52
N ALA A 155 -14.49 13.38 -0.02
CA ALA A 155 -15.01 12.13 0.51
C ALA A 155 -15.16 11.07 -0.60
N GLU A 156 -15.74 11.44 -1.74
CA GLU A 156 -15.85 10.55 -2.89
C GLU A 156 -14.48 10.14 -3.43
N ALA A 157 -13.55 11.09 -3.58
CA ALA A 157 -12.18 10.77 -4.02
C ALA A 157 -11.45 9.83 -3.03
N TYR A 158 -11.66 10.03 -1.73
CA TYR A 158 -11.13 9.14 -0.70
C TYR A 158 -11.69 7.72 -0.81
N VAL A 159 -13.00 7.59 -1.05
CA VAL A 159 -13.65 6.29 -1.30
C VAL A 159 -13.11 5.62 -2.55
N ILE A 160 -13.00 6.37 -3.66
CA ILE A 160 -12.46 5.88 -4.93
C ILE A 160 -11.06 5.30 -4.71
N GLU A 161 -10.17 6.06 -4.09
CA GLU A 161 -8.78 5.62 -3.88
C GLU A 161 -8.70 4.41 -2.93
N SER A 162 -9.39 4.49 -1.79
CA SER A 162 -9.35 3.44 -0.77
C SER A 162 -9.91 2.11 -1.27
N LEU A 163 -11.10 2.10 -1.88
CA LEU A 163 -11.71 0.88 -2.42
C LEU A 163 -11.03 0.40 -3.71
N GLY A 164 -10.51 1.33 -4.53
CA GLY A 164 -9.68 0.99 -5.69
C GLY A 164 -8.42 0.22 -5.31
N MET A 165 -7.87 0.48 -4.12
CA MET A 165 -6.74 -0.26 -3.56
C MET A 165 -7.11 -1.69 -3.17
N ALA A 166 -8.30 -1.91 -2.58
CA ALA A 166 -8.77 -3.26 -2.31
C ALA A 166 -8.89 -4.10 -3.60
N ALA A 167 -9.32 -3.50 -4.71
CA ALA A 167 -9.37 -4.20 -5.99
C ALA A 167 -7.98 -4.63 -6.48
N ARG A 168 -6.94 -3.81 -6.24
CA ARG A 168 -5.53 -4.21 -6.47
C ARG A 168 -5.14 -5.40 -5.61
N SER A 169 -5.54 -5.39 -4.34
CA SER A 169 -5.26 -6.44 -3.35
C SER A 169 -6.09 -7.72 -3.59
N LEU A 170 -7.20 -7.67 -4.33
CA LEU A 170 -7.99 -8.84 -4.74
C LEU A 170 -7.58 -9.39 -6.12
N GLY A 171 -6.83 -8.60 -6.91
CA GLY A 171 -6.38 -8.94 -8.27
C GLY A 171 -5.28 -10.01 -8.36
N PHE A 172 -5.04 -10.80 -7.31
CA PHE A 172 -3.99 -11.84 -7.25
C PHE A 172 -4.05 -12.88 -8.38
N VAL A 173 -5.17 -12.97 -9.10
CA VAL A 173 -5.35 -13.87 -10.24
C VAL A 173 -4.66 -13.37 -11.52
N LEU A 174 -4.39 -12.06 -11.64
CA LEU A 174 -3.82 -11.48 -12.87
C LEU A 174 -2.31 -11.24 -12.74
N PRO A 175 -1.48 -11.79 -13.65
CA PRO A 175 -0.07 -11.42 -13.75
C PRO A 175 0.03 -9.89 -13.95
N ALA A 176 0.67 -9.22 -12.99
CA ALA A 176 0.90 -7.78 -12.87
C ALA A 176 -0.18 -6.91 -12.24
N GLY A 177 -1.30 -7.51 -11.80
CA GLY A 177 -2.46 -6.73 -11.38
C GLY A 177 -2.94 -5.77 -12.47
N LEU A 178 -2.50 -6.00 -13.72
CA LEU A 178 -2.80 -5.19 -14.89
C LEU A 178 -4.30 -5.33 -15.15
N GLY A 179 -5.02 -4.21 -15.09
CA GLY A 179 -6.46 -4.17 -15.28
C GLY A 179 -7.25 -4.34 -13.99
N ALA A 180 -6.78 -5.08 -12.98
CA ALA A 180 -7.55 -5.24 -11.74
C ALA A 180 -7.68 -3.93 -10.96
N GLN A 181 -6.58 -3.19 -10.83
CA GLN A 181 -6.60 -1.90 -10.14
C GLN A 181 -7.34 -0.85 -10.97
N GLU A 182 -7.11 -0.81 -12.27
CA GLU A 182 -7.73 0.19 -13.15
C GLU A 182 -9.23 -0.02 -13.30
N VAL A 183 -9.67 -1.27 -13.45
CA VAL A 183 -11.08 -1.64 -13.46
C VAL A 183 -11.71 -1.42 -12.09
N GLY A 184 -11.01 -1.77 -11.01
CA GLY A 184 -11.49 -1.54 -9.65
C GLY A 184 -11.71 -0.06 -9.34
N LEU A 185 -10.71 0.77 -9.64
CA LEU A 185 -10.78 2.22 -9.46
C LEU A 185 -11.90 2.83 -10.32
N ALA A 186 -12.00 2.42 -11.60
CA ALA A 186 -13.05 2.90 -12.48
C ALA A 186 -14.45 2.45 -12.03
N ALA A 187 -14.59 1.21 -11.57
CA ALA A 187 -15.86 0.66 -11.07
C ALA A 187 -16.36 1.39 -9.83
N VAL A 188 -15.46 1.72 -8.89
CA VAL A 188 -15.83 2.51 -7.70
C VAL A 188 -16.21 3.93 -8.10
N GLY A 189 -15.49 4.55 -9.04
CA GLY A 189 -15.85 5.86 -9.59
C GLY A 189 -17.25 5.85 -10.21
N VAL A 190 -17.56 4.86 -11.04
CA VAL A 190 -18.88 4.70 -11.65
C VAL A 190 -19.98 4.46 -10.61
N ALA A 191 -19.69 3.68 -9.56
CA ALA A 191 -20.61 3.48 -8.44
C ALA A 191 -20.95 4.78 -7.68
N LEU A 192 -20.07 5.78 -7.76
CA LEU A 192 -20.25 7.13 -7.21
C LEU A 192 -20.75 8.15 -8.23
N GLY A 193 -21.14 7.70 -9.43
CA GLY A 193 -21.70 8.58 -10.47
C GLY A 193 -20.68 9.28 -11.35
N VAL A 194 -19.38 8.94 -11.25
CA VAL A 194 -18.37 9.39 -12.22
C VAL A 194 -18.66 8.69 -13.56
N PRO A 195 -18.76 9.41 -14.69
CA PRO A 195 -19.00 8.74 -15.95
C PRO A 195 -17.81 7.84 -16.33
N LEU A 196 -18.11 6.74 -17.01
CA LEU A 196 -17.14 5.65 -17.22
C LEU A 196 -15.88 6.11 -17.95
N GLN A 197 -16.02 7.05 -18.89
CA GLN A 197 -14.91 7.57 -19.69
C GLN A 197 -13.89 8.29 -18.81
N GLU A 198 -14.35 9.12 -17.89
CA GLU A 198 -13.55 9.89 -16.94
C GLU A 198 -12.97 8.99 -15.86
N ALA A 199 -13.73 7.99 -15.39
CA ALA A 199 -13.26 7.00 -14.43
C ALA A 199 -12.09 6.17 -14.99
N ILE A 200 -12.19 5.73 -16.26
CA ILE A 200 -11.09 5.07 -16.97
C ILE A 200 -9.93 6.03 -17.21
N ALA A 201 -10.19 7.26 -17.64
CA ALA A 201 -9.14 8.26 -17.88
C ALA A 201 -8.34 8.54 -16.61
N MET A 202 -9.00 8.67 -15.46
CA MET A 202 -8.36 8.79 -14.15
C MET A 202 -7.46 7.59 -13.84
N ALA A 203 -7.97 6.37 -14.01
CA ALA A 203 -7.20 5.15 -13.78
C ALA A 203 -5.95 5.08 -14.67
N MET A 204 -6.07 5.46 -15.94
CA MET A 204 -4.96 5.50 -16.89
C MET A 204 -3.93 6.59 -16.53
N LEU A 205 -4.38 7.78 -16.12
CA LEU A 205 -3.50 8.88 -15.71
C LEU A 205 -2.67 8.50 -14.48
N LYS A 206 -3.31 7.91 -13.47
CA LYS A 206 -2.59 7.41 -12.28
C LYS A 206 -1.58 6.33 -12.67
N ARG A 207 -1.95 5.42 -13.58
CA ARG A 207 -1.04 4.39 -14.07
C ARG A 207 0.15 4.97 -14.83
N LEU A 208 -0.08 5.96 -15.68
CA LEU A 208 0.98 6.67 -16.41
C LEU A 208 1.95 7.32 -15.42
N ARG A 209 1.44 8.02 -14.41
CA ARG A 209 2.28 8.59 -13.35
C ARG A 209 3.11 7.52 -12.64
N GLU A 210 2.51 6.41 -12.22
CA GLU A 210 3.26 5.31 -11.60
C GLU A 210 4.42 4.84 -12.49
N VAL A 211 4.19 4.66 -13.79
CA VAL A 211 5.22 4.25 -14.73
C VAL A 211 6.32 5.32 -14.84
N LEU A 212 5.94 6.59 -14.97
CA LEU A 212 6.89 7.71 -15.08
C LEU A 212 7.78 7.86 -13.84
N MET A 213 7.28 7.53 -12.65
CA MET A 213 8.06 7.57 -11.42
C MET A 213 8.97 6.34 -11.25
N ASN A 214 8.55 5.16 -11.73
CA ASN A 214 9.29 3.91 -11.54
C ASN A 214 10.38 3.67 -12.60
N VAL A 215 10.15 4.09 -13.85
CA VAL A 215 11.11 3.88 -14.96
C VAL A 215 12.49 4.50 -14.69
N PRO A 216 12.61 5.74 -14.16
CA PRO A 216 13.91 6.32 -13.83
C PRO A 216 14.70 5.49 -12.81
N GLY A 217 14.03 4.92 -11.81
CA GLY A 217 14.65 4.04 -10.82
C GLY A 217 15.21 2.76 -11.45
N LEU A 218 14.44 2.14 -12.35
CA LEU A 218 14.89 0.97 -13.12
C LEU A 218 16.08 1.30 -14.03
N VAL A 219 16.06 2.46 -14.70
CA VAL A 219 17.16 2.91 -15.56
C VAL A 219 18.42 3.17 -14.73
N ALA A 220 18.29 3.82 -13.56
CA ALA A 220 19.40 4.05 -12.65
C ALA A 220 20.01 2.73 -12.18
N TRP A 221 19.17 1.76 -11.81
CA TRP A 221 19.61 0.42 -11.43
C TRP A 221 20.36 -0.29 -12.57
N GLN A 222 19.78 -0.35 -13.78
CA GLN A 222 20.45 -0.97 -14.94
C GLN A 222 21.81 -0.34 -15.25
N ARG A 223 21.94 0.98 -15.08
CA ARG A 223 23.23 1.67 -15.25
C ARG A 223 24.25 1.25 -14.18
N THR A 224 23.82 1.06 -12.93
CA THR A 224 24.70 0.58 -11.86
C THR A 224 25.15 -0.87 -12.08
N GLU A 225 24.26 -1.77 -12.52
CA GLU A 225 24.65 -3.15 -12.81
C GLU A 225 25.63 -3.26 -13.98
N ARG A 226 25.39 -2.51 -15.07
CA ARG A 226 26.31 -2.49 -16.22
C ARG A 226 27.71 -2.00 -15.83
N ARG A 227 27.80 -1.02 -14.94
CA ARG A 227 29.09 -0.51 -14.44
C ARG A 227 29.79 -1.52 -13.54
N ALA A 228 29.06 -2.18 -12.64
CA ALA A 228 29.62 -3.21 -11.77
C ALA A 228 30.14 -4.42 -12.57
N ALA A 229 29.37 -4.89 -13.57
CA ALA A 229 29.77 -5.98 -14.45
C ALA A 229 31.00 -5.63 -15.31
N ALA A 230 31.11 -4.39 -15.77
CA ALA A 230 32.29 -3.90 -16.51
C ALA A 230 33.55 -3.82 -15.63
N ALA A 231 33.40 -3.55 -14.32
CA ALA A 231 34.52 -3.49 -13.38
C ALA A 231 35.03 -4.89 -12.96
N SER A 232 34.18 -5.91 -12.95
CA SER A 232 34.56 -7.29 -12.57
C SER A 232 35.07 -8.16 -13.72
N GLY A 233 34.84 -7.76 -14.98
CA GLY A 233 35.32 -8.46 -16.19
C GLY A 233 36.69 -8.01 -16.71
N GLY A 234 37.41 -7.16 -15.97
CA GLY A 234 38.69 -6.57 -16.35
C GLY A 234 39.94 -7.17 -15.68
N CYS A 235 39.85 -8.37 -15.11
CA CYS A 235 40.99 -9.14 -14.58
C CYS A 235 41.31 -10.33 -15.47
#